data_AF-A3BWF3-F1
#
_entry.id   AF-A3BWF3-F1
#
_cell.length_a   1.000
_cell.length_b   1.000
_cell.length_c   1.000
_cell.angle_alpha   90.00
_cell.angle_beta   90.00
_cell.angle_gamma   90.00
#
_symmetry.space_group_name_H-M   'P 1'
#
loop_
_entity.id
_entity.type
_entity.pdbx_description
1 polymer ?
#
loop_
_entity_poly.entity_id
_entity_poly.type
_entity_poly.pdbx_seq_one_letter_code
_entity_poly.pdbx_strand_id
1 'polypeptide(L)'
;MSKDGIWVGHLLSGYSLPMEVSPQGNGKSYSDVGGMWKHSIKVSYDATKAAFPGGQVIAHLDQKSFKGWQKNAIMSYLQELNIRIGKPNDFI
;
A
#
# COMPACT_ATOMS: atom_id res chain seq x y z
N MET A 1 11.00 -10.64 11.27
CA MET A 1 11.00 -12.10 11.06
C MET A 1 11.18 -12.34 9.57
N SER A 2 12.13 -13.20 9.19
CA SER A 2 12.34 -13.62 7.80
C SER A 2 11.98 -15.08 7.65
N LYS A 3 11.30 -15.43 6.57
CA LYS A 3 11.05 -16.82 6.18
C LYS A 3 11.40 -16.95 4.70
N ASP A 4 12.26 -17.89 4.35
CA ASP A 4 12.61 -18.23 2.96
C ASP A 4 13.05 -17.04 2.09
N GLY A 5 13.84 -16.11 2.68
CA GLY A 5 14.31 -14.91 1.99
C GLY A 5 13.28 -13.79 1.87
N ILE A 6 12.06 -14.00 2.38
CA ILE A 6 11.00 -12.99 2.47
C ILE A 6 11.10 -12.27 3.82
N TRP A 7 11.11 -10.94 3.75
CA TRP A 7 11.19 -10.06 4.91
C TRP A 7 9.93 -9.20 4.98
N VAL A 8 9.36 -9.07 6.17
CA VAL A 8 8.32 -8.08 6.42
C VAL A 8 8.99 -6.70 6.52
N GLY A 9 8.63 -5.79 5.61
CA GLY A 9 9.02 -4.38 5.67
C GLY A 9 8.14 -3.59 6.64
N HIS A 10 7.69 -2.42 6.21
CA HIS A 10 6.77 -1.60 7.00
C HIS A 10 5.35 -2.20 7.04
N LEU A 11 4.74 -2.18 8.22
CA LEU A 11 3.33 -2.51 8.43
C LEU A 11 2.53 -1.23 8.70
N LEU A 12 1.64 -0.86 7.78
CA LEU A 12 0.79 0.32 7.91
C LEU A 12 -0.63 -0.10 8.33
N SER A 13 -1.05 0.33 9.53
CA SER A 13 -2.42 0.09 9.99
C SER A 13 -3.41 0.97 9.22
N GLY A 14 -4.68 0.54 9.14
CA GLY A 14 -5.73 1.36 8.53
C GLY A 14 -5.90 2.73 9.21
N TYR A 15 -5.68 2.83 10.53
CA TYR A 15 -5.72 4.08 11.27
C TYR A 15 -4.54 5.02 10.96
N SER A 16 -3.41 4.47 10.49
CA SER A 16 -2.23 5.23 10.05
C SER A 16 -2.38 5.79 8.63
N LEU A 17 -3.50 5.50 7.95
CA LEU A 17 -3.79 5.91 6.58
C LEU A 17 -5.07 6.77 6.56
N PRO A 18 -5.01 8.02 7.05
CA PRO A 18 -6.17 8.92 6.97
C PRO A 18 -6.50 9.21 5.51
N MET A 19 -7.75 8.89 5.14
CA MET A 19 -8.29 9.03 3.80
C MET A 19 -9.61 9.79 3.84
N GLU A 20 -9.72 10.78 2.96
CA GLU A 20 -10.91 11.62 2.84
C GLU A 20 -11.38 11.57 1.39
N VAL A 21 -12.59 11.07 1.15
CA VAL A 21 -13.17 11.12 -0.19
C VAL A 21 -13.66 12.54 -0.41
N SER A 22 -13.25 13.17 -1.52
CA SER A 22 -13.79 14.47 -1.89
C SER A 22 -15.32 14.41 -2.02
N PRO A 23 -16.07 15.48 -1.69
CA PRO A 23 -17.54 15.47 -1.76
C PRO A 23 -18.10 15.13 -3.15
N GLN A 24 -17.30 15.33 -4.20
CA GLN A 24 -17.65 15.09 -5.60
C GLN A 24 -17.04 13.78 -6.14
N GLY A 25 -16.17 13.13 -5.36
CA GLY A 25 -15.48 11.91 -5.73
C GLY A 25 -16.28 10.66 -5.36
N ASN A 26 -16.09 9.59 -6.13
CA ASN A 26 -16.71 8.29 -5.87
C ASN A 26 -15.72 7.27 -5.26
N GLY A 27 -14.51 7.70 -4.93
CA GLY A 27 -13.45 6.86 -4.36
C GLY A 27 -12.96 5.74 -5.30
N LYS A 28 -13.25 5.83 -6.61
CA LYS A 28 -12.77 4.86 -7.61
C LYS A 28 -11.36 5.20 -8.10
N SER A 29 -10.98 6.47 -8.11
CA SER A 29 -9.63 6.92 -8.43
C SER A 29 -8.91 7.44 -7.19
N TYR A 30 -7.59 7.20 -7.09
CA TYR A 30 -6.77 7.77 -6.01
C TYR A 30 -6.68 9.30 -6.08
N SER A 31 -6.96 9.91 -7.24
CA SER A 31 -7.04 11.36 -7.42
C SER A 31 -8.13 11.99 -6.57
N ASP A 32 -9.21 11.24 -6.34
CA ASP A 32 -10.44 11.75 -5.71
C ASP A 32 -10.41 11.60 -4.18
N VAL A 33 -9.33 11.00 -3.66
CA VAL A 33 -9.11 10.68 -2.24
C VAL A 33 -7.94 11.52 -1.69
N GLY A 34 -8.30 12.46 -0.83
CA GLY A 34 -7.37 13.29 -0.06
C GLY A 34 -6.81 12.58 1.17
N GLY A 35 -6.09 13.34 2.00
CA GLY A 35 -5.40 12.85 3.19
C GLY A 35 -3.94 12.43 2.93
N MET A 36 -3.25 12.05 4.01
CA MET A 36 -1.79 11.80 4.02
C MET A 36 -1.39 10.37 3.64
N TRP A 37 -2.36 9.48 3.38
CA TRP A 37 -2.13 8.07 3.10
C TRP A 37 -1.15 7.80 1.96
N LYS A 38 -1.20 8.58 0.86
CA LYS A 38 -0.27 8.48 -0.28
C LYS A 38 1.18 8.72 0.14
N HIS A 39 1.38 9.72 1.01
CA HIS A 39 2.69 10.06 1.55
C HIS A 39 3.19 8.94 2.48
N SER A 40 2.35 8.46 3.39
CA SER A 40 2.70 7.35 4.30
C SER A 40 3.15 6.10 3.52
N ILE A 41 2.40 5.69 2.50
CA ILE A 41 2.77 4.54 1.65
C ILE A 41 4.11 4.79 0.96
N LYS A 42 4.30 5.98 0.36
CA LYS A 42 5.50 6.29 -0.40
C LYS A 42 6.75 6.29 0.48
N VAL A 43 6.70 6.97 1.64
CA VAL A 43 7.84 7.03 2.57
C VAL A 43 8.19 5.62 3.09
N SER A 44 7.19 4.81 3.45
CA SER A 44 7.43 3.43 3.88
C SER A 44 8.02 2.55 2.77
N TYR A 45 7.56 2.70 1.53
CA TYR A 45 8.12 1.99 0.39
C TYR A 45 9.57 2.39 0.15
N ASP A 46 9.87 3.70 0.07
CA ASP A 46 11.20 4.21 -0.19
C ASP A 46 12.19 3.79 0.92
N ALA A 47 11.77 3.86 2.19
CA ALA A 47 12.57 3.39 3.33
C ALA A 47 12.82 1.87 3.26
N THR A 48 11.81 1.07 2.90
CA THR A 48 11.97 -0.38 2.75
C THR A 48 12.94 -0.70 1.61
N LYS A 49 12.80 -0.02 0.46
CA LYS A 49 13.69 -0.22 -0.69
C LYS A 49 15.14 0.16 -0.37
N ALA A 50 15.35 1.23 0.40
CA ALA A 50 16.68 1.63 0.86
C ALA A 50 17.31 0.62 1.84
N ALA A 51 16.50 0.00 2.71
CA ALA A 51 16.96 -1.02 3.66
C ALA A 51 17.30 -2.36 3.01
N PHE A 52 16.74 -2.66 1.82
CA PHE A 52 16.98 -3.90 1.07
C PHE A 52 17.46 -3.62 -0.36
N PRO A 53 18.69 -3.11 -0.56
CA PRO A 53 19.24 -2.87 -1.90
C PRO A 53 19.25 -4.15 -2.74
N GLY A 54 18.69 -4.07 -3.96
CA GLY A 54 18.58 -5.22 -4.88
C GLY A 54 17.40 -6.17 -4.59
N GLY A 55 16.67 -5.97 -3.48
CA GLY A 55 15.46 -6.73 -3.16
C GLY A 55 14.23 -6.24 -3.94
N GLN A 56 13.28 -7.14 -4.19
CA GLN A 56 11.96 -6.77 -4.70
C GLN A 56 11.02 -6.43 -3.54
N VAL A 57 10.51 -5.20 -3.52
CA VAL A 57 9.48 -4.79 -2.56
C VAL A 57 8.09 -5.08 -3.14
N ILE A 58 7.30 -5.85 -2.40
CA ILE A 58 5.93 -6.24 -2.77
C ILE A 58 4.98 -5.72 -1.70
N ALA A 59 3.90 -5.07 -2.12
CA ALA A 59 2.84 -4.63 -1.23
C ALA A 59 1.86 -5.78 -0.95
N HIS A 60 1.48 -5.97 0.31
CA HIS A 60 0.37 -6.83 0.70
C HIS A 60 -0.73 -5.97 1.32
N LEU A 61 -1.97 -6.16 0.88
CA LEU A 61 -3.12 -5.43 1.41
C LEU A 61 -4.05 -6.40 2.12
N ASP A 62 -4.20 -6.24 3.44
CA ASP A 62 -5.16 -7.02 4.21
C ASP A 62 -6.60 -6.69 3.77
N GLN A 63 -7.34 -7.71 3.37
CA GLN A 63 -8.65 -7.53 2.75
C GLN A 63 -9.72 -7.05 3.73
N LYS A 64 -9.54 -7.29 5.04
CA LYS A 64 -10.51 -7.01 6.10
C LYS A 64 -10.29 -5.66 6.80
N SER A 65 -9.12 -5.06 6.64
CA SER A 65 -8.73 -3.82 7.32
C SER A 65 -9.24 -2.53 6.65
N PHE A 66 -9.78 -2.60 5.44
CA PHE A 66 -10.14 -1.42 4.63
C PHE A 66 -11.52 -1.54 3.98
N LYS A 67 -12.24 -0.41 3.89
CA LYS A 67 -13.47 -0.31 3.08
C LYS A 67 -13.16 -0.54 1.60
N GLY A 68 -14.15 -0.96 0.82
CA GLY A 68 -13.99 -1.25 -0.61
C GLY A 68 -13.35 -0.10 -1.41
N TRP A 69 -13.83 1.13 -1.22
CA TRP A 69 -13.29 2.31 -1.91
C TRP A 69 -11.85 2.64 -1.47
N GLN A 70 -11.51 2.43 -0.19
CA GLN A 70 -10.14 2.62 0.30
C GLN A 70 -9.19 1.64 -0.38
N LYS A 71 -9.60 0.37 -0.50
CA LYS A 71 -8.81 -0.65 -1.21
C LYS A 71 -8.59 -0.25 -2.66
N ASN A 72 -9.62 0.20 -3.36
CA ASN A 72 -9.51 0.62 -4.76
C ASN A 72 -8.54 1.80 -4.93
N ALA A 73 -8.64 2.81 -4.07
CA ALA A 73 -7.71 3.94 -4.07
C ALA A 73 -6.26 3.49 -3.82
N ILE A 74 -6.03 2.63 -2.81
CA ILE A 74 -4.70 2.10 -2.51
C ILE A 74 -4.14 1.30 -3.69
N MET A 75 -4.92 0.35 -4.24
CA MET A 75 -4.47 -0.48 -5.36
C MET A 75 -4.14 0.37 -6.59
N SER A 76 -4.98 1.35 -6.91
CA SER A 76 -4.75 2.25 -8.04
C SER A 76 -3.50 3.11 -7.86
N TYR A 77 -3.23 3.60 -6.64
CA TYR A 77 -2.00 4.33 -6.33
C TYR A 77 -0.74 3.46 -6.36
N LEU A 78 -0.82 2.21 -5.88
CA LEU A 78 0.31 1.27 -5.97
C LEU A 78 0.64 0.93 -7.42
N GLN A 79 -0.38 0.80 -8.28
CA GLN A 79 -0.19 0.60 -9.72
C GLN A 79 0.50 1.80 -10.38
N GLU A 80 0.11 3.04 -10.05
CA GLU A 80 0.76 4.27 -10.54
C GLU A 80 2.25 4.28 -10.18
N LEU A 81 2.60 3.86 -8.96
CA LEU A 81 3.98 3.77 -8.50
C LEU A 81 4.75 2.55 -9.05
N ASN A 82 4.11 1.72 -9.89
CA ASN A 82 4.64 0.44 -10.37
C ASN A 82 5.07 -0.50 -9.23
N ILE A 83 4.37 -0.45 -8.09
CA ILE A 83 4.60 -1.33 -6.95
C ILE A 83 3.74 -2.59 -7.13
N ARG A 84 4.39 -3.75 -7.17
CA ARG A 84 3.71 -5.04 -7.27
C ARG A 84 2.84 -5.29 -6.04
N ILE A 85 1.60 -5.69 -6.27
CA ILE A 85 0.68 -6.17 -5.22
C ILE A 85 0.77 -7.70 -5.20
N GLY A 86 1.16 -8.25 -4.05
CA GLY A 86 1.37 -9.68 -3.89
C GLY A 86 0.08 -10.46 -3.73
N LYS A 87 0.01 -11.63 -4.34
CA LYS A 87 -1.01 -12.65 -4.09
C LYS A 87 -0.56 -13.53 -2.92
N PRO A 88 -1.44 -14.29 -2.25
CA PRO A 88 -1.04 -15.17 -1.15
C PRO A 88 0.16 -16.06 -1.48
N ASN A 89 0.20 -16.63 -2.68
CA ASN A 89 1.30 -17.49 -3.16
C ASN A 89 2.64 -16.77 -3.37
N ASP A 90 2.68 -15.44 -3.38
CA ASP A 90 3.94 -14.69 -3.46
C ASP A 90 4.67 -14.65 -2.10
N PHE A 91 4.05 -15.15 -1.03
CA PHE A 91 4.56 -15.09 0.34
C PHE A 91 4.69 -16.47 1.02
N ILE A 92 4.59 -17.56 0.25
CA ILE A 92 4.63 -18.96 0.75
C ILE A 92 5.96 -19.60 0.40
#